data_AF-A0A562BVW2-F1
#
_entry.id   AF-A0A562BVW2-F1
#
_cell.length_a   1.000
_cell.length_b   1.000
_cell.length_c   1.000
_cell.angle_alpha   90.00
_cell.angle_beta   90.00
_cell.angle_gamma   90.00
#
_symmetry.space_group_name_H-M   'P 1'
#
loop_
_entity.id
_entity.type
_entity.pdbx_description
1 polymer ?
#
loop_
_entity_poly.entity_id
_entity_poly.type
_entity_poly.pdbx_seq_one_letter_code
_entity_poly.pdbx_strand_id
1 'polypeptide(L)' 'MVEVRKDQSGDLYAGHFHAIGTVHTNRVNLFCMQPGKERHIGTLIGGSRRNAQQFDRDVEAILRGLAMMDVQAG' A
#
# COMPACT_ATOMS: atom_id res chain seq x y z
N MET A 1 4.64 -12.72 11.21
CA MET A 1 4.72 -12.25 9.81
C MET A 1 3.48 -11.41 9.55
N VAL A 2 3.61 -10.17 9.06
CA VAL A 2 2.44 -9.35 8.70
C VAL A 2 1.81 -9.89 7.41
N GLU A 3 0.51 -10.11 7.41
CA GLU A 3 -0.25 -10.53 6.24
C GLU A 3 -0.58 -9.31 5.36
N VAL A 4 -0.32 -9.44 4.05
CA VAL A 4 -0.80 -8.49 3.04
C VAL A 4 -1.94 -9.17 2.28
N ARG A 5 -3.09 -8.51 2.23
CA ARG A 5 -4.29 -8.99 1.53
C ARG A 5 -4.53 -8.13 0.30
N LYS A 6 -4.99 -8.75 -0.78
CA LYS A 6 -5.41 -8.09 -2.02
C LYS A 6 -6.90 -8.30 -2.23
N ASP A 7 -7.65 -7.25 -2.56
CA ASP A 7 -9.07 -7.36 -2.90
C ASP A 7 -9.29 -7.64 -4.40
N GLN A 8 -10.56 -7.65 -4.82
CA GLN A 8 -10.95 -7.86 -6.22
C GLN A 8 -10.64 -6.65 -7.12
N SER A 9 -10.54 -5.46 -6.53
CA SER A 9 -10.17 -4.21 -7.23
C SER A 9 -8.66 -4.13 -7.48
N GLY A 10 -7.88 -4.94 -6.76
CA GLY A 10 -6.43 -4.98 -6.80
C GLY A 10 -5.77 -4.12 -5.72
N ASP A 11 -6.55 -3.56 -4.81
CA ASP A 11 -6.09 -2.79 -3.66
C ASP A 11 -5.42 -3.71 -2.64
N LEU A 12 -4.41 -3.20 -1.96
CA LEU A 12 -3.61 -3.94 -0.99
C LEU A 12 -3.85 -3.42 0.42
N TYR A 13 -3.87 -4.32 1.39
CA TYR A 13 -4.16 -4.03 2.80
C TYR A 13 -3.20 -4.79 3.72
N ALA A 14 -2.60 -4.08 4.68
CA ALA A 14 -1.79 -4.68 5.74
C ALA A 14 -2.00 -3.92 7.06
N GLY A 15 -2.59 -4.59 8.06
CA GLY A 15 -2.97 -3.94 9.32
C GLY A 15 -3.90 -2.75 9.07
N HIS A 16 -3.49 -1.55 9.52
CA HIS A 16 -4.20 -0.29 9.29
C HIS A 16 -3.78 0.44 7.99
N PHE A 17 -2.88 -0.14 7.20
CA PHE A 17 -2.33 0.52 6.01
C PHE A 17 -2.98 -0.01 4.74
N HIS A 18 -3.42 0.93 3.90
CA HIS A 18 -4.14 0.63 2.67
C HIS A 18 -3.38 1.23 1.49
N ALA A 19 -3.20 0.45 0.42
CA ALA A 19 -2.69 0.89 -0.86
C ALA A 19 -3.82 0.80 -1.89
N ILE A 20 -4.38 1.94 -2.24
CA ILE A 20 -5.58 2.04 -3.09
C ILE A 20 -5.16 2.49 -4.49
N GLY A 21 -5.45 1.63 -5.48
CA GLY A 21 -5.27 1.92 -6.88
C GLY A 21 -6.10 3.13 -7.32
N THR A 22 -5.53 3.95 -8.17
CA THR A 22 -6.30 5.00 -8.84
C THR A 22 -6.77 4.50 -10.21
N VAL A 23 -7.60 5.29 -10.90
CA VAL A 23 -7.97 5.00 -12.30
C VAL A 23 -6.77 4.94 -13.26
N HIS A 24 -5.58 5.36 -12.80
CA HIS A 24 -4.32 5.20 -13.53
C HIS A 24 -3.60 3.95 -13.03
N THR A 25 -3.34 3.00 -13.94
CA THR A 25 -2.82 1.65 -13.65
C THR A 25 -1.44 1.61 -12.99
N ASN A 26 -0.74 2.74 -12.93
CA ASN A 26 0.59 2.89 -12.34
C ASN A 26 0.61 3.90 -11.20
N ARG A 27 -0.52 4.19 -10.56
CA ARG A 27 -0.60 5.13 -9.44
C ARG A 27 -1.45 4.57 -8.32
N VAL A 28 -0.88 4.57 -7.12
CA VAL A 28 -1.48 4.04 -5.90
C VAL A 28 -1.35 5.08 -4.79
N ASN A 29 -2.41 5.31 -4.03
CA ASN A 29 -2.38 6.15 -2.84
C ASN A 29 -2.24 5.28 -1.59
N LEU A 30 -1.36 5.68 -0.68
CA LEU A 30 -1.14 5.02 0.60
C LEU A 30 -1.89 5.77 1.70
N PHE A 31 -2.62 5.04 2.53
CA PHE A 31 -3.36 5.57 3.67
C PHE A 31 -3.01 4.83 4.95
N CYS A 32 -3.00 5.57 6.06
CA CYS A 32 -3.17 5.00 7.40
C CYS A 32 -4.64 5.15 7.76
N MET A 33 -5.28 4.05 8.15
CA MET A 33 -6.69 3.97 8.55
C MET A 33 -6.83 3.53 10.02
N GLN A 34 -5.78 3.76 10.83
CA GLN A 34 -5.86 3.53 12.26
C GLN A 34 -6.86 4.52 12.87
N PRO A 35 -7.83 4.06 13.68
CA PRO A 35 -8.82 4.94 14.29
C PRO A 35 -8.16 6.13 15.04
N GLY A 36 -8.55 7.35 14.68
CA GLY A 36 -8.02 8.59 15.27
C GLY A 36 -6.65 9.03 14.75
N LYS A 37 -6.08 8.33 13.76
CA LYS A 37 -4.83 8.69 13.06
C LYS A 37 -4.97 8.57 11.54
N GLU A 38 -6.20 8.65 11.03
CA GLU A 38 -6.51 8.50 9.62
C GLU A 38 -5.82 9.60 8.81
N ARG A 39 -5.00 9.20 7.84
CA ARG A 39 -4.29 10.16 6.98
C ARG A 39 -3.82 9.55 5.67
N HIS A 40 -3.73 10.39 4.65
CA HIS A 40 -2.98 10.08 3.45
C HIS A 40 -1.47 10.13 3.76
N ILE A 41 -0.76 9.05 3.44
CA ILE A 41 0.69 8.93 3.65
C ILE A 41 1.43 9.47 2.44
N GLY A 42 0.97 9.14 1.24
CA GLY A 42 1.60 9.57 0.01
C GLY A 42 1.10 8.82 -1.22
N THR A 43 1.52 9.28 -2.39
CA THR A 43 1.19 8.66 -3.68
C THR A 43 2.44 8.00 -4.26
N LEU A 44 2.32 6.71 -4.62
CA LEU A 44 3.31 5.99 -5.40
C LEU A 44 2.95 6.10 -6.89
N ILE A 45 3.95 6.39 -7.73
CA ILE A 45 3.79 6.49 -9.19
C ILE A 45 4.85 5.61 -9.86
N GLY A 46 4.40 4.63 -10.65
CA GLY A 46 5.25 3.78 -11.46
C GLY A 46 5.72 4.52 -12.72
N GLY A 47 7.03 4.73 -12.85
CA GLY A 47 7.61 5.49 -13.97
C GLY A 47 7.55 4.81 -15.35
N SER A 48 7.25 3.51 -15.42
CA SER A 48 7.20 2.75 -16.68
C SER A 48 6.11 1.69 -16.68
N ARG A 49 5.28 1.66 -17.73
CA ARG A 49 4.27 0.61 -17.94
C ARG A 49 4.87 -0.78 -18.13
N ARG A 50 6.12 -0.88 -18.61
CA ARG A 50 6.82 -2.18 -18.80
C ARG A 50 7.16 -2.86 -17.48
N ASN A 51 7.21 -2.09 -16.39
CA ASN A 51 7.60 -2.57 -15.06
C ASN A 51 6.40 -2.65 -14.10
N ALA A 52 5.17 -2.78 -14.62
CA ALA A 52 3.96 -2.80 -13.80
C ALA A 52 4.00 -3.90 -12.71
N GLN A 53 4.47 -5.09 -13.04
CA GLN A 53 4.60 -6.17 -12.04
C GLN A 53 5.63 -5.85 -10.95
N GLN A 54 6.70 -5.13 -11.29
CA GLN A 54 7.68 -4.72 -10.28
C GLN A 54 7.07 -3.63 -9.39
N PHE A 55 6.34 -2.69 -9.98
CA PHE A 55 5.63 -1.66 -9.23
C PHE A 55 4.64 -2.28 -8.22
N ASP A 56 3.87 -3.30 -8.63
CA ASP A 56 2.96 -4.01 -7.71
C ASP A 56 3.71 -4.66 -6.54
N ARG A 57 4.88 -5.28 -6.81
CA ARG A 57 5.74 -5.86 -5.76
C ARG A 57 6.30 -4.81 -4.82
N ASP A 58 6.70 -3.66 -5.36
CA ASP A 58 7.23 -2.56 -4.56
C ASP A 58 6.15 -1.97 -3.64
N VAL A 59 4.91 -1.82 -4.15
CA VAL A 59 3.77 -1.39 -3.34
C VAL A 59 3.49 -2.39 -2.21
N GLU A 60 3.47 -3.69 -2.49
CA GLU A 60 3.31 -4.72 -1.45
C GLU A 60 4.42 -4.64 -0.38
N ALA A 61 5.68 -4.52 -0.80
CA ALA A 61 6.81 -4.45 0.11
C ALA A 61 6.75 -3.23 1.02
N ILE A 62 6.39 -2.05 0.47
CA ILE A 62 6.18 -0.82 1.24
C ILE A 62 5.05 -1.02 2.26
N LEU A 63 3.92 -1.56 1.83
CA LEU A 63 2.76 -1.75 2.70
C LEU A 63 3.07 -2.71 3.86
N ARG A 64 3.78 -3.81 3.57
CA ARG A 64 4.27 -4.75 4.57
C ARG A 64 5.23 -4.07 5.55
N GLY A 65 6.16 -3.26 5.05
CA GLY A 65 7.11 -2.50 5.87
C GLY A 65 6.41 -1.54 6.84
N LEU A 66 5.45 -0.76 6.36
CA LEU A 66 4.65 0.15 7.19
C LEU A 66 3.94 -0.60 8.34
N ALA A 67 3.29 -1.70 8.01
CA ALA A 67 2.57 -2.50 9.00
C ALA A 67 3.51 -3.22 9.98
N MET A 68 4.71 -3.63 9.55
CA MET A 68 5.73 -4.17 10.47
C MET A 68 6.24 -3.11 11.45
N MET A 69 6.52 -1.90 10.98
CA MET A 69 6.97 -0.80 11.83
C MET A 69 5.92 -0.39 12.86
N ASP A 70 4.64 -0.40 12.48
CA ASP A 70 3.53 -0.08 13.38
C ASP A 70 3.38 -1.12 14.51
N VAL A 71 3.53 -2.42 14.19
CA VAL A 71 3.55 -3.50 15.20
C VAL A 71 4.71 -3.33 16.19
N GLN A 72 5.83 -2.74 15.78
CA GLN A 72 6.98 -2.50 16.66
C GLN A 72 6.87 -1.20 17.47
N ALA A 73 5.96 -0.29 17.09
CA ALA A 73 5.78 1.01 17.73
C ALA A 73 4.68 1.00 18.82
N GLY A 74 3.88 -0.06 18.91
CA GLY A 74 2.89 -0.31 19.97
C GLY A 74 3.39 -1.32 20.98
#